data_AF-A0A965PND5-F1
#
_entry.id   AF-A0A965PND5-F1
#
_cell.length_a   1.000
_cell.length_b   1.000
_cell.length_c   1.000
_cell.angle_alpha   90.00
_cell.angle_beta   90.00
_cell.angle_gamma   90.00
#
_symmetry.space_group_name_H-M   'P 1'
#
loop_
_entity.id
_entity.type
_entity.pdbx_description
1 polymer ?
#
loop_
_entity_poly.entity_id
_entity_poly.type
_entity_poly.pdbx_seq_one_letter_code
_entity_poly.pdbx_strand_id
1 'polypeptide(L)'
;MTGGSGSVTSVTGTAPIVSSGGTTPAISITAASTSASGAVQLTDSTSTTSSVLAATATAVKAAKDAADGKVATVSGTSPITTSGTTAITVAVNAGSTSAAGVLQLTDSANSTSTTTAATPNAVLQSMKNYQVAAYSSTTRIANLPQYMLTATTSLTSGQLVFTRFIAERNFTVSNVIWCSATTASASLTLCRFGIYTRSGTTFTLVARTASDTTIFNTANTRYTRALDTTGGYPATYDFVAGSEYFTAALQVGTTIANINTCLAGTASANAINGTISYLSTGQTDLPTSSTPSTQNFRAYAEVS
;
A
#
# COMPACT_ATOMS: atom_id res chain seq x y z
N MET A 1 66.50 -50.43 89.32
CA MET A 1 65.94 -49.23 89.97
C MET A 1 64.80 -48.74 89.11
N THR A 2 63.61 -48.63 89.70
CA THR A 2 62.39 -48.09 89.10
C THR A 2 62.67 -46.72 88.49
N GLY A 3 62.42 -46.55 87.18
CA GLY A 3 62.61 -45.27 86.51
C GLY A 3 61.80 -44.19 87.23
N GLY A 4 62.47 -43.22 87.83
CA GLY A 4 61.81 -42.12 88.52
C GLY A 4 61.04 -41.28 87.50
N SER A 5 59.71 -41.32 87.54
CA SER A 5 58.91 -40.28 86.88
C SER A 5 59.12 -38.99 87.66
N GLY A 6 59.90 -38.05 87.11
CA GLY A 6 59.95 -36.70 87.66
C GLY A 6 58.53 -36.14 87.72
N SER A 7 58.04 -35.76 88.90
CA SER A 7 56.70 -35.18 89.06
C SER A 7 56.73 -33.74 88.53
N VAL A 8 55.81 -33.40 87.62
CA VAL A 8 55.63 -32.01 87.17
C VAL A 8 55.12 -31.18 88.34
N THR A 9 55.87 -30.15 88.75
CA THR A 9 55.56 -29.32 89.92
C THR A 9 54.81 -28.03 89.59
N SER A 10 54.86 -27.56 88.33
CA SER A 10 54.08 -26.41 87.86
C SER A 10 53.89 -26.44 86.34
N VAL A 11 52.78 -25.88 85.87
CA VAL A 11 52.49 -25.66 84.43
C VAL A 11 51.90 -24.27 84.25
N THR A 12 52.56 -23.43 83.46
CA THR A 12 52.11 -22.08 83.14
C THR A 12 51.72 -21.96 81.67
N GLY A 13 50.76 -21.09 81.38
CA GLY A 13 50.34 -20.75 80.02
C GLY A 13 50.33 -19.23 79.84
N THR A 14 50.69 -18.77 78.66
CA THR A 14 50.53 -17.37 78.23
C THR A 14 49.46 -17.33 77.16
N ALA A 15 48.56 -16.34 77.25
CA ALA A 15 47.47 -16.18 76.28
C ALA A 15 48.01 -16.31 74.83
N PRO A 16 47.34 -17.10 73.97
CA PRO A 16 45.98 -17.63 74.14
C PRO A 16 45.85 -18.94 74.93
N ILE A 17 46.96 -19.56 75.35
CA ILE A 17 46.93 -20.78 76.16
C ILE A 17 46.64 -20.42 77.62
N VAL A 18 45.61 -21.03 78.18
CA VAL A 18 45.19 -20.84 79.57
C VAL A 18 45.53 -22.11 80.36
N SER A 19 46.25 -21.95 81.48
CA SER A 19 46.55 -23.02 82.43
C SER A 19 45.96 -22.68 83.80
N SER A 20 45.30 -23.63 84.44
CA SER A 20 44.87 -23.49 85.85
C SER A 20 46.01 -23.59 86.86
N GLY A 21 47.23 -23.94 86.43
CA GLY A 21 48.36 -24.24 87.32
C GLY A 21 48.21 -25.54 88.10
N GLY A 22 49.12 -25.79 89.06
CA GLY A 22 49.12 -26.98 89.93
C GLY A 22 49.68 -28.25 89.29
N THR A 23 49.52 -29.39 89.98
CA THR A 23 50.02 -30.72 89.58
C THR A 23 49.05 -31.50 88.68
N THR A 24 47.84 -30.97 88.44
CA THR A 24 46.85 -31.50 87.49
C THR A 24 46.17 -30.33 86.77
N PRO A 25 46.87 -29.65 85.85
CA PRO A 25 46.38 -28.44 85.22
C PRO A 25 45.29 -28.73 84.17
N ALA A 26 44.24 -27.93 84.16
CA ALA A 26 43.35 -27.79 83.01
C ALA A 26 44.00 -26.84 82.01
N ILE A 27 44.21 -27.32 80.78
CA ILE A 27 44.77 -26.53 79.67
C ILE A 27 43.69 -26.27 78.64
N SER A 28 43.47 -25.01 78.29
CA SER A 28 42.50 -24.59 77.27
C SER A 28 43.08 -23.50 76.37
N ILE A 29 42.33 -23.16 75.32
CA ILE A 29 42.67 -22.08 74.39
C ILE A 29 41.49 -21.12 74.29
N THR A 30 41.76 -19.82 74.33
CA THR A 30 40.73 -18.80 74.11
C THR A 30 40.37 -18.72 72.64
N ALA A 31 39.11 -18.41 72.34
CA ALA A 31 38.70 -18.04 70.98
C ALA A 31 39.45 -16.77 70.55
N ALA A 32 39.82 -16.68 69.27
CA ALA A 32 40.39 -15.46 68.75
C ALA A 32 39.32 -14.36 68.63
N SER A 33 39.78 -13.12 68.63
CA SER A 33 38.99 -11.95 68.29
C SER A 33 39.81 -11.00 67.42
N THR A 34 39.20 -9.92 66.94
CA THR A 34 39.93 -8.87 66.21
C THR A 34 40.97 -8.13 67.06
N SER A 35 40.95 -8.32 68.39
CA SER A 35 41.85 -7.64 69.34
C SER A 35 42.75 -8.59 70.12
N ALA A 36 42.55 -9.91 70.02
CA ALA A 36 43.32 -10.90 70.77
C ALA A 36 43.48 -12.19 69.97
N SER A 37 44.69 -12.74 69.96
CA SER A 37 44.99 -14.04 69.36
C SER A 37 44.23 -15.19 70.05
N GLY A 38 43.96 -16.28 69.33
CA GLY A 38 43.24 -17.45 69.84
C GLY A 38 42.93 -18.49 68.76
N ALA A 39 42.06 -19.44 69.08
CA ALA A 39 41.57 -20.43 68.12
C ALA A 39 40.42 -19.87 67.26
N VAL A 40 40.42 -20.19 65.97
CA VAL A 40 39.37 -19.81 65.00
C VAL A 40 38.85 -21.06 64.31
N GLN A 41 37.53 -21.15 64.14
CA GLN A 41 36.90 -22.19 63.34
C GLN A 41 36.89 -21.77 61.86
N LEU A 42 37.35 -22.64 60.98
CA LEU A 42 37.31 -22.44 59.53
C LEU A 42 35.93 -22.78 58.95
N THR A 43 35.56 -22.15 57.84
CA THR A 43 34.31 -22.45 57.13
C THR A 43 34.48 -22.39 55.61
N ASP A 44 33.88 -23.36 54.92
CA ASP A 44 33.75 -23.41 53.46
C ASP A 44 32.48 -22.71 52.95
N SER A 45 31.66 -22.13 53.83
CA SER A 45 30.42 -21.45 53.43
C SER A 45 30.68 -20.13 52.71
N THR A 46 30.04 -19.92 51.56
CA THR A 46 30.06 -18.65 50.80
C THR A 46 28.94 -17.69 51.21
N SER A 47 28.13 -18.03 52.22
CA SER A 47 26.97 -17.24 52.67
C SER A 47 26.96 -17.00 54.18
N THR A 48 28.07 -17.28 54.87
CA THR A 48 28.19 -17.00 56.29
C THR A 48 28.14 -15.50 56.57
N THR A 49 27.42 -15.11 57.63
CA THR A 49 27.41 -13.74 58.19
C THR A 49 28.17 -13.66 59.52
N SER A 50 28.80 -14.77 59.94
CA SER A 50 29.54 -14.84 61.20
C SER A 50 30.83 -14.03 61.14
N SER A 51 31.08 -13.22 62.17
CA SER A 51 32.32 -12.44 62.32
C SER A 51 33.46 -13.19 63.01
N VAL A 52 33.23 -14.44 63.46
CA VAL A 52 34.20 -15.25 64.22
C VAL A 52 34.71 -16.48 63.47
N LEU A 53 34.19 -16.74 62.26
CA LEU A 53 34.67 -17.82 61.40
C LEU A 53 35.68 -17.27 60.38
N ALA A 54 36.74 -18.03 60.11
CA ALA A 54 37.66 -17.72 59.02
C ALA A 54 37.25 -18.45 57.74
N ALA A 55 37.15 -17.71 56.63
CA ALA A 55 36.88 -18.30 55.32
C ALA A 55 38.08 -19.14 54.84
N THR A 56 37.82 -20.32 54.29
CA THR A 56 38.84 -21.12 53.61
C THR A 56 39.16 -20.57 52.22
N ALA A 57 40.29 -20.98 51.64
CA ALA A 57 40.60 -20.69 50.24
C ALA A 57 39.52 -21.21 49.28
N THR A 58 38.88 -22.34 49.61
CA THR A 58 37.75 -22.91 48.85
C THR A 58 36.55 -21.96 48.86
N ALA A 59 36.14 -21.44 50.02
CA ALA A 59 35.05 -20.47 50.13
C ALA A 59 35.35 -19.19 49.33
N VAL A 60 36.58 -18.67 49.43
CA VAL A 60 37.01 -17.47 48.71
C VAL A 60 36.99 -17.70 47.20
N LYS A 61 37.51 -18.84 46.72
CA LYS A 61 37.50 -19.20 45.31
C LYS A 61 36.07 -19.36 44.78
N ALA A 62 35.20 -20.05 45.51
CA ALA A 62 33.81 -20.23 45.13
C ALA A 62 33.04 -18.89 45.08
N ALA A 63 33.26 -17.99 46.04
CA ALA A 63 32.67 -16.65 46.02
C ALA A 63 33.18 -15.81 44.84
N LYS A 64 34.47 -15.92 44.50
CA LYS A 64 35.07 -15.26 43.34
C LYS A 64 34.53 -15.80 42.02
N ASP A 65 34.47 -17.11 41.86
CA ASP A 65 33.94 -17.74 40.65
C ASP A 65 32.45 -17.41 40.47
N ALA A 66 31.66 -17.36 41.56
CA ALA A 66 30.27 -16.92 41.51
C ALA A 66 30.10 -15.44 41.15
N ALA A 67 31.08 -14.59 41.50
CA ALA A 67 31.09 -13.20 41.07
C ALA A 67 31.49 -13.06 39.60
N ASP A 68 32.48 -13.83 39.14
CA ASP A 68 32.97 -13.82 37.76
C ASP A 68 32.00 -14.49 36.77
N GLY A 69 31.16 -15.42 37.25
CA GLY A 69 30.09 -16.04 36.46
C GLY A 69 28.87 -15.12 36.22
N LYS A 70 28.85 -13.91 36.80
CA LYS A 70 27.83 -12.90 36.48
C LYS A 70 28.16 -12.24 35.15
N VAL A 71 27.14 -12.06 34.31
CA VAL A 71 27.28 -11.37 33.02
C VAL A 71 27.82 -9.95 33.26
N ALA A 72 29.07 -9.72 32.85
CA ALA A 72 29.76 -8.44 33.06
C ALA A 72 29.34 -7.38 32.04
N THR A 73 29.04 -7.78 30.80
CA THR A 73 28.61 -6.89 29.72
C THR A 73 27.68 -7.60 28.75
N VAL A 74 26.75 -6.84 28.17
CA VAL A 74 25.94 -7.25 27.00
C VAL A 74 26.02 -6.12 25.98
N SER A 75 26.43 -6.45 24.76
CA SER A 75 26.52 -5.50 23.66
C SER A 75 25.39 -5.72 22.65
N GLY A 76 24.71 -4.65 22.27
CA GLY A 76 23.81 -4.61 21.12
C GLY A 76 24.42 -3.81 19.97
N THR A 77 24.14 -4.21 18.73
CA THR A 77 24.31 -3.36 17.54
C THR A 77 22.94 -2.83 17.13
N SER A 78 22.91 -1.60 16.61
CA SER A 78 21.67 -0.97 16.13
C SER A 78 20.89 -1.94 15.22
N PRO A 79 19.58 -2.16 15.46
CA PRO A 79 18.69 -1.34 16.29
C PRO A 79 18.58 -1.73 17.77
N ILE A 80 19.36 -2.72 18.22
CA ILE A 80 19.34 -3.17 19.62
C ILE A 80 20.23 -2.24 20.45
N THR A 81 19.68 -1.71 21.53
CA THR A 81 20.42 -0.91 22.52
C THR A 81 20.46 -1.62 23.86
N THR A 82 21.61 -1.55 24.53
CA THR A 82 21.84 -2.15 25.84
C THR A 82 22.34 -1.08 26.82
N SER A 83 21.82 -1.08 28.04
CA SER A 83 22.25 -0.15 29.10
C SER A 83 22.21 -0.79 30.49
N GLY A 84 22.98 -0.24 31.42
CA GLY A 84 23.13 -0.77 32.77
C GLY A 84 24.25 -1.80 32.92
N THR A 85 24.65 -2.06 34.17
CA THR A 85 25.78 -2.96 34.51
C THR A 85 25.35 -4.13 35.41
N THR A 86 24.37 -3.92 36.30
CA THR A 86 23.83 -4.97 37.19
C THR A 86 22.42 -5.42 36.79
N ALA A 87 21.62 -4.52 36.23
CA ALA A 87 20.33 -4.80 35.62
C ALA A 87 20.37 -4.31 34.17
N ILE A 88 20.64 -5.23 33.24
CA ILE A 88 20.82 -4.90 31.83
C ILE A 88 19.44 -4.68 31.21
N THR A 89 19.20 -3.49 30.69
CA THR A 89 18.01 -3.19 29.89
C THR A 89 18.35 -3.43 28.42
N VAL A 90 17.50 -4.18 27.73
CA VAL A 90 17.60 -4.42 26.28
C VAL A 90 16.37 -3.81 25.61
N ALA A 91 16.59 -2.91 24.66
CA ALA A 91 15.54 -2.25 23.91
C ALA A 91 15.78 -2.35 22.40
N VAL A 92 14.72 -2.14 21.62
CA VAL A 92 14.78 -2.00 20.17
C VAL A 92 14.39 -0.58 19.79
N ASN A 93 15.22 0.07 18.99
CA ASN A 93 14.98 1.42 18.54
C ASN A 93 13.93 1.42 17.40
N ALA A 94 13.10 2.46 17.37
CA ALA A 94 12.18 2.68 16.26
C ALA A 94 12.96 2.99 14.98
N GLY A 95 12.48 2.46 13.85
CA GLY A 95 13.07 2.75 12.55
C GLY A 95 12.69 4.14 12.04
N SER A 96 13.55 4.70 11.19
CA SER A 96 13.33 5.95 10.48
C SER A 96 13.90 5.87 9.07
N THR A 97 13.74 6.92 8.27
CA THR A 97 14.35 7.01 6.94
C THR A 97 15.88 7.08 6.98
N SER A 98 16.48 7.36 8.14
CA SER A 98 17.93 7.52 8.30
C SER A 98 18.58 6.43 9.15
N ALA A 99 17.78 5.58 9.81
CA ALA A 99 18.28 4.53 10.71
C ALA A 99 17.34 3.33 10.72
N ALA A 100 17.92 2.13 10.65
CA ALA A 100 17.17 0.88 10.78
C ALA A 100 16.57 0.74 12.19
N GLY A 101 15.40 0.08 12.28
CA GLY A 101 14.69 -0.16 13.52
C GLY A 101 13.35 -0.84 13.30
N VAL A 102 12.56 -0.99 14.37
CA VAL A 102 11.22 -1.58 14.29
C VAL A 102 10.18 -0.52 13.90
N LEU A 103 9.23 -0.89 13.03
CA LEU A 103 8.11 -0.05 12.64
C LEU A 103 6.80 -0.77 12.95
N GLN A 104 5.77 -0.01 13.33
CA GLN A 104 4.41 -0.55 13.43
C GLN A 104 3.78 -0.65 12.04
N LEU A 105 3.08 -1.73 11.76
CA LEU A 105 2.32 -1.87 10.51
C LEU A 105 0.97 -1.14 10.61
N THR A 106 0.49 -0.61 9.48
CA THR A 106 -0.84 0.00 9.37
C THR A 106 -1.58 -0.47 8.13
N ASP A 107 -2.86 -0.82 8.32
CA ASP A 107 -3.82 -1.12 7.26
C ASP A 107 -4.56 0.11 6.72
N SER A 108 -4.27 1.29 7.26
CA SER A 108 -4.93 2.52 6.85
C SER A 108 -4.41 3.03 5.50
N ALA A 109 -5.33 3.21 4.55
CA ALA A 109 -5.06 3.81 3.24
C ALA A 109 -4.86 5.34 3.27
N ASN A 110 -5.06 5.98 4.44
CA ASN A 110 -4.95 7.44 4.63
C ASN A 110 -4.00 7.83 5.77
N SER A 111 -3.13 6.90 6.20
CA SER A 111 -2.15 7.20 7.24
C SER A 111 -1.22 8.33 6.81
N THR A 112 -1.06 9.32 7.68
CA THR A 112 -0.06 10.40 7.53
C THR A 112 1.19 10.13 8.38
N SER A 113 1.26 8.98 9.05
CA SER A 113 2.38 8.64 9.92
C SER A 113 3.65 8.37 9.13
N THR A 114 4.76 8.94 9.57
CA THR A 114 6.11 8.71 9.02
C THR A 114 6.85 7.56 9.70
N THR A 115 6.25 6.96 10.74
CA THR A 115 6.87 5.92 11.59
C THR A 115 6.15 4.56 11.51
N THR A 116 5.10 4.47 10.70
CA THR A 116 4.39 3.21 10.40
C THR A 116 4.68 2.75 8.99
N ALA A 117 4.79 1.44 8.76
CA ALA A 117 4.87 0.86 7.42
C ALA A 117 3.49 0.41 6.93
N ALA A 118 3.17 0.71 5.67
CA ALA A 118 1.90 0.31 5.05
C ALA A 118 1.88 -1.20 4.77
N THR A 119 0.75 -1.85 5.05
CA THR A 119 0.53 -3.23 4.61
C THR A 119 0.20 -3.28 3.11
N PRO A 120 0.36 -4.44 2.45
CA PRO A 120 -0.14 -4.61 1.07
C PRO A 120 -1.63 -4.28 0.91
N ASN A 121 -2.43 -4.50 1.96
CA ASN A 121 -3.85 -4.16 1.97
C ASN A 121 -4.09 -2.64 1.99
N ALA A 122 -3.33 -1.88 2.78
CA ALA A 122 -3.36 -0.41 2.76
C ALA A 122 -2.99 0.14 1.38
N VAL A 123 -1.96 -0.42 0.75
CA VAL A 123 -1.51 -0.03 -0.59
C VAL A 123 -2.55 -0.35 -1.66
N LEU A 124 -3.16 -1.54 -1.61
CA LEU A 124 -4.21 -1.90 -2.56
C LEU A 124 -5.43 -0.99 -2.42
N GLN A 125 -5.84 -0.66 -1.20
CA GLN A 125 -6.95 0.24 -0.95
C GLN A 125 -6.66 1.67 -1.43
N SER A 126 -5.46 2.21 -1.18
CA SER A 126 -5.10 3.55 -1.66
C SER A 126 -5.05 3.61 -3.19
N MET A 127 -4.56 2.57 -3.86
CA MET A 127 -4.59 2.45 -5.31
C MET A 127 -6.01 2.38 -5.87
N LYS A 128 -6.91 1.62 -5.23
CA LYS A 128 -8.33 1.59 -5.61
C LYS A 128 -8.99 2.95 -5.42
N ASN A 129 -8.73 3.63 -4.30
CA ASN A 129 -9.24 4.97 -4.03
C ASN A 129 -8.72 6.00 -5.05
N TYR A 130 -7.44 5.91 -5.43
CA TYR A 130 -6.86 6.74 -6.49
C TYR A 130 -7.52 6.47 -7.84
N GLN A 131 -7.76 5.20 -8.20
CA GLN A 131 -8.51 4.86 -9.42
C GLN A 131 -9.92 5.45 -9.38
N VAL A 132 -10.65 5.32 -8.27
CA VAL A 132 -12.00 5.88 -8.13
C VAL A 132 -11.99 7.41 -8.16
N ALA A 133 -10.98 8.08 -7.60
CA ALA A 133 -10.86 9.55 -7.60
C ALA A 133 -10.43 10.10 -8.98
N ALA A 134 -9.46 9.47 -9.64
CA ALA A 134 -9.08 9.79 -11.02
C ALA A 134 -10.21 9.47 -12.01
N TYR A 135 -11.10 8.56 -11.63
CA TYR A 135 -12.31 8.18 -12.36
C TYR A 135 -13.54 9.04 -12.01
N SER A 136 -13.56 9.69 -10.85
CA SER A 136 -14.67 10.54 -10.37
C SER A 136 -14.38 12.03 -10.50
N SER A 137 -13.38 12.45 -11.28
CA SER A 137 -13.43 13.80 -11.83
C SER A 137 -14.69 13.86 -12.70
N THR A 138 -15.63 14.73 -12.28
CA THR A 138 -17.06 14.80 -12.62
C THR A 138 -17.38 15.07 -14.10
N THR A 139 -16.49 14.71 -15.04
CA THR A 139 -16.60 14.98 -16.48
C THR A 139 -16.27 13.79 -17.38
N ARG A 140 -15.72 12.68 -16.87
CA ARG A 140 -15.52 11.45 -17.68
C ARG A 140 -16.70 10.50 -17.50
N ILE A 141 -17.67 10.60 -18.41
CA ILE A 141 -18.89 9.77 -18.43
C ILE A 141 -18.61 8.35 -19.00
N ALA A 142 -17.48 8.14 -19.68
CA ALA A 142 -16.92 6.82 -20.01
C ALA A 142 -15.47 6.98 -20.55
N ASN A 143 -14.79 5.87 -20.87
CA ASN A 143 -13.58 5.82 -21.72
C ASN A 143 -13.85 6.27 -23.18
N LEU A 144 -14.58 7.36 -23.35
CA LEU A 144 -14.84 7.97 -24.63
C LEU A 144 -13.56 8.68 -25.11
N PRO A 145 -13.13 8.49 -26.37
CA PRO A 145 -11.96 9.17 -26.91
C PRO A 145 -12.21 10.68 -26.97
N GLN A 146 -11.45 11.46 -26.21
CA GLN A 146 -11.67 12.90 -26.15
C GLN A 146 -10.89 13.72 -27.18
N TYR A 147 -9.84 13.21 -27.84
CA TYR A 147 -9.07 14.04 -28.79
C TYR A 147 -8.28 13.18 -29.78
N MET A 148 -8.19 13.61 -31.05
CA MET A 148 -7.08 13.24 -31.93
C MET A 148 -6.70 14.38 -32.87
N LEU A 149 -5.40 14.70 -32.90
CA LEU A 149 -4.77 15.43 -34.00
C LEU A 149 -4.58 14.47 -35.18
N THR A 150 -5.30 14.75 -36.27
CA THR A 150 -4.95 14.33 -37.64
C THR A 150 -5.22 12.85 -37.98
N ALA A 151 -6.43 12.56 -38.48
CA ALA A 151 -6.66 11.40 -39.33
C ALA A 151 -6.63 11.81 -40.81
N THR A 152 -5.87 11.08 -41.63
CA THR A 152 -5.75 11.25 -43.10
C THR A 152 -6.85 10.53 -43.90
N THR A 153 -7.86 9.97 -43.22
CA THR A 153 -8.95 9.23 -43.86
C THR A 153 -10.15 10.15 -44.11
N SER A 154 -10.36 10.52 -45.38
CA SER A 154 -11.58 11.21 -45.79
C SER A 154 -12.77 10.25 -45.73
N LEU A 155 -13.83 10.65 -45.03
CA LEU A 155 -15.09 9.91 -45.07
C LEU A 155 -15.85 10.22 -46.37
N THR A 156 -16.66 9.27 -46.83
CA THR A 156 -17.61 9.43 -47.92
C THR A 156 -19.04 9.34 -47.42
N SER A 157 -19.97 9.93 -48.18
CA SER A 157 -21.40 9.89 -47.90
C SER A 157 -21.90 8.46 -47.64
N GLY A 158 -22.72 8.27 -46.61
CA GLY A 158 -23.27 6.96 -46.25
C GLY A 158 -22.31 6.07 -45.46
N GLN A 159 -21.19 6.61 -44.98
CA GLN A 159 -20.31 5.91 -44.05
C GLN A 159 -20.76 6.13 -42.61
N LEU A 160 -21.15 5.04 -41.95
CA LEU A 160 -21.52 4.99 -40.54
C LEU A 160 -20.28 4.68 -39.69
N VAL A 161 -19.92 5.62 -38.83
CA VAL A 161 -18.74 5.54 -37.97
C VAL A 161 -19.16 5.11 -36.58
N PHE A 162 -18.51 4.11 -36.01
CA PHE A 162 -18.73 3.64 -34.64
C PHE A 162 -17.54 3.94 -33.74
N THR A 163 -17.82 4.37 -32.53
CA THR A 163 -16.82 4.62 -31.48
C THR A 163 -17.13 3.77 -30.27
N ARG A 164 -16.23 2.84 -29.95
CA ARG A 164 -16.34 1.93 -28.81
C ARG A 164 -16.12 2.65 -27.49
N PHE A 165 -16.91 2.31 -26.48
CA PHE A 165 -16.62 2.61 -25.08
C PHE A 165 -17.13 1.50 -24.15
N ILE A 166 -16.60 1.48 -22.93
CA ILE A 166 -17.09 0.62 -21.84
C ILE A 166 -17.64 1.58 -20.78
N ALA A 167 -18.88 1.35 -20.34
CA ALA A 167 -19.46 2.11 -19.25
C ALA A 167 -18.82 1.64 -17.93
N GLU A 168 -18.08 2.48 -17.20
CA GLU A 168 -17.50 2.02 -15.92
C GLU A 168 -18.38 2.28 -14.69
N ARG A 169 -19.59 2.83 -14.89
CA ARG A 169 -20.66 2.91 -13.87
C ARG A 169 -22.05 2.80 -14.52
N ASN A 170 -23.09 2.61 -13.70
CA ASN A 170 -24.47 2.72 -14.16
C ASN A 170 -24.84 4.21 -14.28
N PHE A 171 -25.39 4.63 -15.42
CA PHE A 171 -25.89 6.00 -15.61
C PHE A 171 -26.88 6.07 -16.77
N THR A 172 -27.81 7.00 -16.69
CA THR A 172 -28.81 7.27 -17.73
C THR A 172 -28.36 8.48 -18.55
N VAL A 173 -28.52 8.40 -19.87
CA VAL A 173 -28.27 9.54 -20.78
C VAL A 173 -29.51 9.91 -21.55
N SER A 174 -29.63 11.18 -21.92
CA SER A 174 -30.67 11.67 -22.83
C SER A 174 -30.11 12.28 -24.10
N ASN A 175 -28.79 12.47 -24.20
CA ASN A 175 -28.15 13.12 -25.34
C ASN A 175 -26.91 12.37 -25.82
N VAL A 176 -26.62 12.54 -27.10
CA VAL A 176 -25.37 12.14 -27.75
C VAL A 176 -24.70 13.38 -28.34
N ILE A 177 -23.38 13.47 -28.20
CA ILE A 177 -22.58 14.60 -28.63
C ILE A 177 -21.55 14.11 -29.64
N TRP A 178 -21.45 14.81 -30.76
CA TRP A 178 -20.42 14.59 -31.77
C TRP A 178 -19.80 15.92 -32.20
N CYS A 179 -18.65 15.83 -32.85
CA CYS A 179 -17.89 16.96 -33.36
C CYS A 179 -17.13 16.54 -34.62
N SER A 180 -16.83 17.49 -35.50
CA SER A 180 -16.14 17.26 -36.78
C SER A 180 -14.97 18.22 -36.98
N ALA A 181 -13.91 17.79 -37.67
CA ALA A 181 -12.76 18.63 -37.98
C ALA A 181 -13.01 19.58 -39.15
N THR A 182 -13.96 19.23 -40.01
CA THR A 182 -14.37 20.04 -41.16
C THR A 182 -15.86 20.34 -41.09
N THR A 183 -16.32 21.24 -41.95
CA THR A 183 -17.73 21.59 -42.06
C THR A 183 -18.46 20.68 -43.05
N ALA A 184 -19.72 20.36 -42.75
CA ALA A 184 -20.64 19.78 -43.72
C ALA A 184 -21.32 20.89 -44.52
N SER A 185 -21.69 20.61 -45.77
CA SER A 185 -22.48 21.54 -46.59
C SER A 185 -23.96 21.46 -46.22
N ALA A 186 -24.74 22.49 -46.57
CA ALA A 186 -26.20 22.51 -46.42
C ALA A 186 -26.94 21.44 -47.28
N SER A 187 -26.21 20.64 -48.05
CA SER A 187 -26.72 19.56 -48.90
C SER A 187 -26.80 18.19 -48.22
N LEU A 188 -26.61 18.11 -46.90
CA LEU A 188 -26.90 16.89 -46.16
C LEU A 188 -28.38 16.55 -46.28
N THR A 189 -28.69 15.31 -46.66
CA THR A 189 -30.04 14.75 -46.65
C THR A 189 -30.32 13.98 -45.36
N LEU A 190 -29.26 13.58 -44.65
CA LEU A 190 -29.34 12.96 -43.34
C LEU A 190 -28.09 13.27 -42.52
N CYS A 191 -28.27 13.64 -41.26
CA CYS A 191 -27.26 13.43 -40.23
C CYS A 191 -27.91 12.97 -38.94
N ARG A 192 -27.42 11.88 -38.34
CA ARG A 192 -28.04 11.25 -37.17
C ARG A 192 -26.99 10.55 -36.32
N PHE A 193 -27.20 10.52 -35.00
CA PHE A 193 -26.38 9.77 -34.05
C PHE A 193 -27.15 8.59 -33.46
N GLY A 194 -26.43 7.54 -33.11
CA GLY A 194 -26.98 6.31 -32.54
C GLY A 194 -26.16 5.80 -31.37
N ILE A 195 -26.78 4.95 -30.56
CA ILE A 195 -26.16 4.12 -29.54
C ILE A 195 -26.41 2.67 -29.96
N TYR A 196 -25.36 1.86 -29.93
CA TYR A 196 -25.39 0.46 -30.31
C TYR A 196 -24.84 -0.41 -29.19
N THR A 197 -25.42 -1.60 -29.04
CA THR A 197 -24.86 -2.74 -28.29
C THR A 197 -24.25 -3.73 -29.25
N ARG A 198 -23.36 -4.61 -28.78
CA ARG A 198 -22.79 -5.66 -29.62
C ARG A 198 -22.96 -7.05 -29.02
N SER A 199 -23.33 -8.01 -29.86
CA SER A 199 -23.28 -9.43 -29.58
C SER A 199 -22.50 -10.13 -30.70
N GLY A 200 -21.35 -10.74 -30.35
CA GLY A 200 -20.41 -11.25 -31.34
C GLY A 200 -19.92 -10.14 -32.28
N THR A 201 -20.20 -10.29 -33.58
CA THR A 201 -19.87 -9.30 -34.63
C THR A 201 -21.03 -8.37 -34.99
N THR A 202 -22.21 -8.56 -34.39
CA THR A 202 -23.43 -7.84 -34.74
C THR A 202 -23.66 -6.66 -33.80
N PHE A 203 -23.82 -5.48 -34.37
CA PHE A 203 -24.11 -4.23 -33.67
C PHE A 203 -25.59 -3.93 -33.82
N THR A 204 -26.31 -3.79 -32.71
CA THR A 204 -27.75 -3.53 -32.67
C THR A 204 -28.03 -2.12 -32.18
N LEU A 205 -28.83 -1.36 -32.93
CA LEU A 205 -29.21 0.01 -32.57
C LEU A 205 -30.20 -0.03 -31.40
N VAL A 206 -29.88 0.68 -30.32
CA VAL A 206 -30.70 0.70 -29.09
C VAL A 206 -31.29 2.07 -28.79
N ALA A 207 -30.67 3.15 -29.24
CA ALA A 207 -31.21 4.51 -29.16
C ALA A 207 -30.64 5.37 -30.29
N ARG A 208 -31.35 6.43 -30.69
CA ARG A 208 -30.93 7.33 -31.77
C ARG A 208 -31.44 8.75 -31.57
N THR A 209 -30.81 9.70 -32.23
CA THR A 209 -31.31 11.08 -32.33
C THR A 209 -32.28 11.21 -33.51
N ALA A 210 -33.03 12.32 -33.58
CA ALA A 210 -33.67 12.76 -34.81
C ALA A 210 -32.59 13.09 -35.87
N SER A 211 -32.96 13.12 -37.14
CA SER A 211 -32.04 13.63 -38.14
C SER A 211 -31.97 15.15 -38.08
N ASP A 212 -30.77 15.71 -38.09
CA ASP A 212 -30.53 17.14 -38.13
C ASP A 212 -29.42 17.45 -39.13
N THR A 213 -29.80 17.92 -40.31
CA THR A 213 -28.88 18.24 -41.42
C THR A 213 -28.21 19.60 -41.27
N THR A 214 -28.52 20.35 -40.21
CA THR A 214 -28.00 21.70 -39.98
C THR A 214 -26.72 21.72 -39.14
N ILE A 215 -26.30 20.56 -38.62
CA ILE A 215 -25.12 20.40 -37.76
C ILE A 215 -23.83 20.20 -38.53
N PHE A 216 -22.71 20.34 -37.81
CA PHE A 216 -21.37 20.40 -38.40
C PHE A 216 -21.19 21.57 -39.38
N ASN A 217 -21.96 22.64 -39.21
CA ASN A 217 -21.78 23.90 -39.95
C ASN A 217 -20.55 24.70 -39.52
N THR A 218 -19.99 24.37 -38.35
CA THR A 218 -18.80 24.98 -37.76
C THR A 218 -17.85 23.86 -37.36
N ALA A 219 -16.61 23.92 -37.84
CA ALA A 219 -15.59 22.95 -37.48
C ALA A 219 -15.28 23.01 -35.97
N ASN A 220 -14.87 21.88 -35.40
CA ASN A 220 -14.40 21.74 -34.02
C ASN A 220 -15.42 22.22 -32.98
N THR A 221 -16.71 22.10 -33.30
CA THR A 221 -17.83 22.47 -32.41
C THR A 221 -18.53 21.21 -31.92
N ARG A 222 -18.88 21.19 -30.63
CA ARG A 222 -19.65 20.10 -30.02
C ARG A 222 -21.13 20.30 -30.35
N TYR A 223 -21.74 19.30 -30.99
CA TYR A 223 -23.17 19.28 -31.29
C TYR A 223 -23.87 18.23 -30.43
N THR A 224 -24.54 18.70 -29.38
CA THR A 224 -25.38 17.88 -28.49
C THR A 224 -26.74 17.66 -29.12
N ARG A 225 -27.20 16.42 -29.21
CA ARG A 225 -28.51 16.06 -29.74
C ARG A 225 -29.22 15.12 -28.80
N ALA A 226 -30.48 15.44 -28.49
CA ALA A 226 -31.34 14.61 -27.68
C ALA A 226 -31.67 13.30 -28.40
N LEU A 227 -31.81 12.22 -27.64
CA LEU A 227 -32.39 10.98 -28.11
C LEU A 227 -33.85 11.21 -28.48
N ASP A 228 -34.26 10.62 -29.60
CA ASP A 228 -35.54 10.83 -30.24
C ASP A 228 -36.40 9.56 -30.17
N THR A 229 -37.70 9.74 -29.99
CA THR A 229 -38.65 8.63 -29.78
C THR A 229 -39.25 8.10 -31.08
N THR A 230 -38.99 8.77 -32.21
CA THR A 230 -39.57 8.39 -33.51
C THR A 230 -39.11 6.98 -33.90
N GLY A 231 -40.07 6.09 -34.18
CA GLY A 231 -39.80 4.70 -34.53
C GLY A 231 -39.67 3.77 -33.32
N GLY A 232 -40.13 4.19 -32.14
CA GLY A 232 -40.18 3.36 -30.93
C GLY A 232 -38.86 3.31 -30.14
N TYR A 233 -37.93 4.21 -30.43
CA TYR A 233 -36.68 4.34 -29.67
C TYR A 233 -36.92 5.10 -28.35
N PRO A 234 -36.07 4.90 -27.34
CA PRO A 234 -36.29 5.53 -26.05
C PRO A 234 -35.74 6.97 -26.03
N ALA A 235 -36.37 7.84 -25.23
CA ALA A 235 -35.90 9.21 -24.98
C ALA A 235 -34.65 9.26 -24.08
N THR A 236 -34.35 8.15 -23.40
CA THR A 236 -33.19 7.97 -22.53
C THR A 236 -32.61 6.58 -22.73
N TYR A 237 -31.34 6.38 -22.38
CA TYR A 237 -30.73 5.06 -22.40
C TYR A 237 -29.88 4.82 -21.14
N ASP A 238 -30.10 3.67 -20.50
CA ASP A 238 -29.38 3.26 -19.31
C ASP A 238 -28.16 2.42 -19.68
N PHE A 239 -26.99 2.92 -19.33
CA PHE A 239 -25.75 2.17 -19.42
C PHE A 239 -25.52 1.36 -18.15
N VAL A 240 -25.02 0.14 -18.31
CA VAL A 240 -24.68 -0.77 -17.21
C VAL A 240 -23.17 -0.87 -17.07
N ALA A 241 -22.69 -0.76 -15.84
CA ALA A 241 -21.28 -0.85 -15.50
C ALA A 241 -20.64 -2.14 -16.03
N GLY A 242 -19.45 -2.03 -16.62
CA GLY A 242 -18.71 -3.12 -17.24
C GLY A 242 -19.19 -3.54 -18.62
N SER A 243 -20.31 -3.01 -19.12
CA SER A 243 -20.85 -3.38 -20.43
C SER A 243 -20.25 -2.55 -21.57
N GLU A 244 -20.17 -3.18 -22.75
CA GLU A 244 -19.63 -2.57 -23.96
C GLU A 244 -20.74 -1.93 -24.80
N TYR A 245 -20.48 -0.69 -25.24
CA TYR A 245 -21.39 0.08 -26.07
C TYR A 245 -20.63 0.83 -27.15
N PHE A 246 -21.38 1.34 -28.12
CA PHE A 246 -20.84 2.11 -29.23
C PHE A 246 -21.73 3.31 -29.50
N THR A 247 -21.15 4.49 -29.59
CA THR A 247 -21.82 5.61 -30.24
C THR A 247 -21.57 5.50 -31.74
N ALA A 248 -22.53 5.93 -32.55
CA ALA A 248 -22.37 5.96 -33.98
C ALA A 248 -22.87 7.27 -34.59
N ALA A 249 -22.28 7.70 -35.70
CA ALA A 249 -22.73 8.85 -36.45
C ALA A 249 -22.72 8.58 -37.96
N LEU A 250 -23.79 9.03 -38.61
CA LEU A 250 -24.00 8.92 -40.05
C LEU A 250 -24.21 10.30 -40.65
N GLN A 251 -23.61 10.53 -41.81
CA GLN A 251 -23.93 11.65 -42.69
C GLN A 251 -24.19 11.13 -44.11
N VAL A 252 -25.26 11.60 -44.73
CA VAL A 252 -25.61 11.33 -46.12
C VAL A 252 -25.82 12.67 -46.81
N GLY A 253 -25.11 12.91 -47.91
CA GLY A 253 -25.17 14.15 -48.69
C GLY A 253 -24.05 14.24 -49.72
N THR A 254 -23.88 15.40 -50.34
CA THR A 254 -22.82 15.61 -51.35
C THR A 254 -21.48 16.03 -50.73
N THR A 255 -21.49 16.80 -49.64
CA THR A 255 -20.28 17.21 -48.92
C THR A 255 -20.50 17.02 -47.43
N ILE A 256 -19.83 16.01 -46.87
CA ILE A 256 -19.94 15.64 -45.46
C ILE A 256 -18.78 16.19 -44.64
N ALA A 257 -18.99 16.35 -43.34
CA ALA A 257 -17.94 16.70 -42.41
C ALA A 257 -17.09 15.48 -42.02
N ASN A 258 -15.81 15.71 -41.71
CA ASN A 258 -14.93 14.69 -41.16
C ASN A 258 -15.22 14.51 -39.66
N ILE A 259 -16.14 13.61 -39.33
CA ILE A 259 -16.54 13.26 -37.96
C ILE A 259 -15.59 12.27 -37.28
N ASN A 260 -14.66 11.69 -38.03
CA ASN A 260 -13.61 10.78 -37.55
C ASN A 260 -12.38 11.50 -36.98
N THR A 261 -12.45 12.81 -36.75
CA THR A 261 -11.40 13.64 -36.13
C THR A 261 -12.01 14.99 -35.76
N CYS A 262 -11.63 15.62 -34.65
CA CYS A 262 -11.94 17.03 -34.35
C CYS A 262 -11.15 17.57 -33.13
N LEU A 263 -11.11 18.91 -32.98
CA LEU A 263 -10.35 19.68 -31.97
C LEU A 263 -11.25 20.61 -31.14
N ALA A 264 -12.38 20.14 -30.60
CA ALA A 264 -13.25 20.99 -29.80
C ALA A 264 -12.62 21.37 -28.44
N GLY A 265 -12.11 22.60 -28.30
CA GLY A 265 -11.74 23.22 -27.01
C GLY A 265 -10.37 22.85 -26.45
N THR A 266 -9.78 23.77 -25.68
CA THR A 266 -8.35 23.92 -25.31
C THR A 266 -7.66 22.78 -24.56
N ALA A 267 -6.38 22.58 -24.93
CA ALA A 267 -5.26 22.00 -24.18
C ALA A 267 -5.33 20.51 -23.76
N SER A 268 -4.54 19.72 -24.49
CA SER A 268 -3.67 18.68 -23.93
C SER A 268 -4.30 17.61 -23.04
N ALA A 269 -5.02 16.66 -23.62
CA ALA A 269 -5.17 15.33 -23.03
C ALA A 269 -4.94 14.26 -24.11
N ASN A 270 -3.83 13.55 -23.98
CA ASN A 270 -3.46 12.40 -24.81
C ASN A 270 -4.63 11.42 -24.91
N ALA A 271 -4.99 11.03 -26.13
CA ALA A 271 -5.83 9.88 -26.38
C ALA A 271 -5.24 8.67 -25.63
N ILE A 272 -5.99 8.11 -24.68
CA ILE A 272 -5.62 6.84 -24.06
C ILE A 272 -5.56 5.79 -25.18
N ASN A 273 -4.46 5.05 -25.26
CA ASN A 273 -4.30 3.92 -26.17
C ASN A 273 -5.46 2.93 -25.95
N GLY A 274 -6.31 2.68 -26.95
CA GLY A 274 -7.31 1.59 -26.85
C GLY A 274 -8.60 1.68 -27.65
N THR A 275 -8.95 2.79 -28.29
CA THR A 275 -10.27 2.89 -28.97
C THR A 275 -10.22 2.29 -30.38
N ILE A 276 -10.92 1.18 -30.57
CA ILE A 276 -11.19 0.56 -31.87
C ILE A 276 -12.45 1.23 -32.46
N SER A 277 -12.32 1.88 -33.62
CA SER A 277 -13.49 2.35 -34.38
C SER A 277 -13.90 1.32 -35.41
N TYR A 278 -15.17 1.35 -35.80
CA TYR A 278 -15.69 0.49 -36.86
C TYR A 278 -16.38 1.34 -37.93
N LEU A 279 -16.50 0.79 -39.13
CA LEU A 279 -17.13 1.47 -40.25
C LEU A 279 -18.07 0.53 -41.00
N SER A 280 -19.25 1.04 -41.33
CA SER A 280 -20.15 0.42 -42.29
C SER A 280 -20.40 1.39 -43.45
N THR A 281 -20.39 0.91 -44.68
CA THR A 281 -20.53 1.73 -45.89
C THR A 281 -21.93 1.60 -46.49
N GLY A 282 -22.33 2.55 -47.34
CA GLY A 282 -23.57 2.48 -48.11
C GLY A 282 -24.86 2.66 -47.29
N GLN A 283 -24.78 3.26 -46.11
CA GLN A 283 -25.93 3.46 -45.22
C GLN A 283 -26.74 4.69 -45.65
N THR A 284 -28.06 4.54 -45.75
CA THR A 284 -29.01 5.63 -46.03
C THR A 284 -29.74 6.13 -44.78
N ASP A 285 -29.71 5.37 -43.68
CA ASP A 285 -30.06 5.75 -42.30
C ASP A 285 -29.29 4.83 -41.34
N LEU A 286 -29.45 5.03 -40.02
CA LEU A 286 -28.90 4.12 -39.01
C LEU A 286 -29.58 2.74 -39.13
N PRO A 287 -28.83 1.67 -39.46
CA PRO A 287 -29.38 0.34 -39.55
C PRO A 287 -29.73 -0.20 -38.15
N THR A 288 -30.83 -0.94 -38.04
CA THR A 288 -31.22 -1.62 -36.78
C THR A 288 -30.19 -2.67 -36.37
N SER A 289 -29.49 -3.26 -37.36
CA SER A 289 -28.40 -4.21 -37.19
C SER A 289 -27.30 -3.95 -38.22
N SER A 290 -26.03 -3.99 -37.80
CA SER A 290 -24.88 -3.86 -38.71
C SER A 290 -23.72 -4.76 -38.31
N THR A 291 -22.88 -5.11 -39.28
CA THR A 291 -21.65 -5.89 -39.08
C THR A 291 -20.46 -5.10 -39.64
N PRO A 292 -20.05 -4.00 -38.97
CA PRO A 292 -19.05 -3.08 -39.50
C PRO A 292 -17.64 -3.67 -39.43
N SER A 293 -16.75 -3.22 -40.32
CA SER A 293 -15.34 -3.61 -40.31
C SER A 293 -14.54 -2.79 -39.30
N THR A 294 -13.52 -3.41 -38.71
CA THR A 294 -12.58 -2.74 -37.81
C THR A 294 -11.75 -1.71 -38.57
N GLN A 295 -11.62 -0.50 -38.03
CA GLN A 295 -10.84 0.57 -38.64
C GLN A 295 -9.76 1.11 -37.70
N ASN A 296 -8.66 1.56 -38.30
CA ASN A 296 -7.54 2.19 -37.61
C ASN A 296 -7.66 3.73 -37.56
N PHE A 297 -8.86 4.25 -37.31
CA PHE A 297 -9.08 5.67 -37.03
C PHE A 297 -9.87 5.83 -35.72
N ARG A 298 -9.93 7.04 -35.15
CA ARG A 298 -10.66 7.30 -33.90
C ARG A 298 -11.56 8.51 -34.05
N ALA A 299 -12.86 8.38 -33.77
CA ALA A 299 -13.80 9.48 -33.81
C ALA A 299 -14.13 9.99 -32.40
N TYR A 300 -14.46 11.28 -32.27
CA TYR A 300 -14.89 11.89 -31.01
C TYR A 300 -16.38 11.68 -30.80
N ALA A 301 -16.78 11.21 -29.62
CA ALA A 301 -18.17 11.13 -29.23
C ALA A 301 -18.31 11.26 -27.71
N GLU A 302 -19.41 11.82 -27.26
CA GLU A 302 -19.80 11.80 -25.84
C GLU A 302 -21.29 11.48 -25.69
N VAL A 303 -21.67 11.12 -24.47
CA VAL A 303 -23.07 10.94 -24.06
C VAL A 303 -23.27 11.69 -22.75
N SER A 304 -24.43 12.30 -22.57
CA SER A 304 -24.77 13.11 -21.38
C SER A 304 -26.26 13.08 -21.08
#